data_AF-A0A1G5RV00-F1
#
_entry.id   AF-A0A1G5RV00-F1
#
_cell.length_a   1.000
_cell.length_b   1.000
_cell.length_c   1.000
_cell.angle_alpha   90.00
_cell.angle_beta   90.00
_cell.angle_gamma   90.00
#
_symmetry.space_group_name_H-M   'P 1'
#
loop_
_entity.id
_entity.type
_entity.pdbx_description
1 polymer ?
#
loop_
_entity_poly.entity_id
_entity_poly.type
_entity_poly.pdbx_seq_one_letter_code
_entity_poly.pdbx_strand_id
1 'polypeptide(L)'
;MKKITNLMLIILNLCACACLLYFGYLFVSGSDVVAYPDAMIPMKDWERGGMALTMGLFPLFIANLLGYLYIQLGSKKMRRILFIPSLVCLGLVVCYWNIG
;
A
#
# COMPACT_ATOMS: atom_id res chain seq x y z
N MET A 1 19.15 -11.22 -17.11
CA MET A 1 18.24 -10.06 -16.92
C MET A 1 16.90 -10.45 -16.28
N LYS A 2 16.12 -11.39 -16.86
CA LYS A 2 14.78 -11.79 -16.32
C LYS A 2 14.76 -12.16 -14.82
N LYS A 3 15.78 -12.85 -14.30
CA LYS A 3 15.90 -13.20 -12.86
C LYS A 3 16.06 -11.97 -11.95
N ILE A 4 16.84 -10.97 -12.38
CA ILE A 4 17.11 -9.75 -11.59
C ILE A 4 15.85 -8.89 -11.56
N THR A 5 15.17 -8.72 -12.68
CA THR A 5 13.90 -7.99 -12.76
C THR A 5 12.82 -8.64 -11.89
N ASN A 6 12.70 -9.97 -11.91
CA ASN A 6 11.77 -10.69 -11.04
C ASN A 6 12.09 -10.49 -9.56
N LEU A 7 13.38 -10.54 -9.18
CA LEU A 7 13.80 -10.31 -7.79
C LEU A 7 13.44 -8.89 -7.33
N MET A 8 13.72 -7.88 -8.16
CA MET A 8 13.38 -6.49 -7.87
C MET A 8 11.87 -6.28 -7.69
N LEU A 9 11.04 -6.90 -8.55
CA LEU A 9 9.58 -6.82 -8.43
C LEU A 9 9.04 -7.51 -7.16
N ILE A 10 9.67 -8.59 -6.73
CA ILE A 10 9.32 -9.25 -5.46
C ILE A 10 9.64 -8.34 -4.28
N ILE A 11 10.84 -7.75 -4.24
CA ILE A 11 11.25 -6.82 -3.18
C ILE A 11 10.33 -5.61 -3.15
N LEU A 12 10.02 -5.04 -4.32
CA LEU A 12 9.11 -3.89 -4.44
C LEU A 12 7.73 -4.22 -3.84
N ASN A 13 7.14 -5.36 -4.20
CA ASN A 13 5.85 -5.78 -3.64
C ASN A 13 5.91 -6.04 -2.13
N LEU A 14 7.02 -6.58 -1.63
CA LEU A 14 7.20 -6.82 -0.20
C LEU A 14 7.27 -5.51 0.59
N CYS A 15 8.03 -4.52 0.09
CA CYS A 15 8.04 -3.16 0.63
C CYS A 15 6.66 -2.52 0.56
N ALA A 16 5.94 -2.67 -0.55
CA ALA A 16 4.60 -2.13 -0.73
C ALA A 16 3.62 -2.70 0.32
N CYS A 17 3.68 -4.01 0.58
CA CYS A 17 2.89 -4.66 1.63
C CYS A 17 3.26 -4.15 3.04
N ALA A 18 4.55 -3.96 3.33
CA ALA A 18 4.99 -3.41 4.61
C ALA A 18 4.49 -1.97 4.82
N CYS A 19 4.56 -1.12 3.79
CA CYS A 19 3.99 0.23 3.83
C CYS A 19 2.48 0.19 4.05
N LEU A 20 1.76 -0.69 3.36
CA LEU A 20 0.32 -0.84 3.53
C LEU A 20 -0.04 -1.23 4.97
N LEU A 21 0.69 -2.16 5.57
CA LEU A 21 0.45 -2.57 6.96
C LEU A 21 0.71 -1.42 7.94
N TYR A 22 1.81 -0.68 7.77
CA TYR A 22 2.15 0.44 8.65
C TYR A 22 1.14 1.59 8.55
N PHE A 23 0.83 2.06 7.34
CA PHE A 23 -0.14 3.16 7.15
C PHE A 23 -1.58 2.72 7.41
N GLY A 24 -1.91 1.46 7.12
CA GLY A 24 -3.19 0.85 7.50
C GLY A 24 -3.36 0.81 9.01
N TYR A 25 -2.32 0.46 9.76
CA TYR A 25 -2.34 0.52 11.22
C TYR A 25 -2.52 1.96 11.73
N LEU A 26 -1.77 2.94 11.21
CA LEU A 26 -1.93 4.35 11.56
C LEU A 26 -3.38 4.82 11.35
N PHE A 27 -3.98 4.50 10.21
CA PHE A 27 -5.38 4.83 9.93
C PHE A 27 -6.37 4.12 10.88
N VAL A 28 -6.28 2.80 11.03
CA VAL A 28 -7.21 2.00 11.86
C VAL A 28 -7.06 2.29 13.35
N SER A 29 -5.87 2.70 13.80
CA SER A 29 -5.63 3.05 15.20
C SER A 29 -6.52 4.21 15.67
N GLY A 30 -7.02 5.05 14.75
CA GLY A 30 -7.85 6.21 15.08
C GLY A 30 -7.15 7.23 15.99
N SER A 31 -5.82 7.18 16.08
CA SER A 31 -5.06 8.03 16.98
C SER A 31 -5.13 9.49 16.54
N ASP A 32 -5.59 10.36 17.45
CA ASP A 32 -5.58 11.83 17.29
C ASP A 32 -4.21 12.46 17.63
N VAL A 33 -3.19 11.64 17.90
CA VAL A 33 -1.84 12.13 18.20
C VAL A 33 -1.28 12.82 16.96
N VAL A 34 -0.72 14.01 17.17
CA VAL A 34 0.04 14.76 16.17
C VAL A 34 1.51 14.55 16.48
N ALA A 35 2.14 13.60 15.79
CA ALA A 35 3.56 13.27 16.03
C ALA A 35 4.52 14.43 15.72
N TYR A 36 4.15 15.33 14.82
CA TYR A 36 4.97 16.46 14.38
C TYR A 36 4.15 17.76 14.34
N PRO A 37 3.95 18.42 15.49
CA PRO A 37 3.14 19.63 15.57
C PRO A 37 3.80 20.83 14.86
N ASP A 38 5.13 20.85 14.77
CA ASP A 38 5.90 21.93 14.13
C ASP A 38 6.02 21.78 12.60
N ALA A 39 5.38 20.75 12.00
CA ALA A 39 5.38 20.56 10.57
C ALA A 39 4.57 21.66 9.84
N MET A 40 4.92 21.95 8.58
CA MET A 40 4.20 22.94 7.76
C MET A 40 2.69 22.61 7.64
N ILE A 41 2.34 21.32 7.68
CA ILE A 41 0.97 20.83 7.75
C ILE A 41 0.91 19.78 8.87
N PRO A 42 0.50 20.15 10.10
CA PRO A 42 0.33 19.18 11.16
C PRO A 42 -0.88 18.30 10.82
N MET A 43 -0.65 17.00 10.79
CA MET A 43 -1.68 15.99 10.54
C MET A 43 -1.75 15.04 11.72
N LYS A 44 -2.96 14.64 12.07
CA LYS A 44 -3.18 13.54 13.01
C LYS A 44 -2.69 12.24 12.39
N ASP A 45 -2.30 11.28 13.22
CA ASP A 45 -1.79 9.99 12.76
C ASP A 45 -2.79 9.25 11.85
N TRP A 46 -4.09 9.31 12.15
CA TRP A 46 -5.10 8.68 11.29
C TRP A 46 -5.26 9.38 9.94
N GLU A 47 -5.21 10.71 9.89
CA GLU A 47 -5.27 11.51 8.65
C GLU A 47 -4.04 11.26 7.78
N ARG A 48 -2.87 11.22 8.42
CA ARG A 48 -1.60 10.92 7.76
C ARG A 48 -1.61 9.52 7.17
N GLY A 49 -2.13 8.53 7.90
CA GLY A 49 -2.34 7.17 7.42
C GLY A 49 -3.25 7.13 6.19
N GLY A 50 -4.42 7.76 6.26
CA GLY A 50 -5.39 7.81 5.16
C GLY A 50 -4.87 8.51 3.90
N MET A 51 -4.20 9.66 4.06
CA MET A 51 -3.58 10.39 2.95
C MET A 51 -2.43 9.62 2.32
N ALA A 52 -1.57 8.99 3.13
CA ALA A 52 -0.49 8.15 2.64
C ALA A 52 -1.00 6.92 1.87
N LEU A 53 -2.07 6.28 2.34
CA LEU A 53 -2.75 5.19 1.63
C LEU A 53 -3.34 5.66 0.30
N THR A 54 -3.96 6.85 0.28
CA THR A 54 -4.54 7.44 -0.94
C THR A 54 -3.47 7.69 -1.99
N MET A 55 -2.34 8.31 -1.62
CA MET A 55 -1.20 8.52 -2.51
C MET A 55 -0.52 7.21 -2.91
N GLY A 56 -0.47 6.24 -2.00
CA GLY A 56 0.15 4.92 -2.19
C GLY A 56 -0.67 3.96 -3.05
N LEU A 57 -1.97 4.21 -3.26
CA LEU A 57 -2.86 3.32 -4.00
C LEU A 57 -2.39 3.08 -5.45
N PHE A 58 -2.09 4.16 -6.17
CA PHE A 58 -1.61 4.09 -7.56
C PHE A 58 -0.31 3.31 -7.72
N PRO A 59 0.79 3.66 -7.01
CA PRO A 59 2.05 2.93 -7.14
C PRO A 59 1.92 1.47 -6.69
N LEU A 60 1.11 1.17 -5.68
CA LEU A 60 0.85 -0.21 -5.23
C LEU A 60 0.10 -1.02 -6.30
N PHE A 61 -0.89 -0.43 -6.96
CA PHE A 61 -1.61 -1.08 -8.05
C PHE A 61 -0.70 -1.36 -9.25
N ILE A 62 0.16 -0.40 -9.62
CA ILE A 62 1.13 -0.56 -10.70
C ILE A 62 2.15 -1.67 -10.36
N ALA A 63 2.67 -1.69 -9.13
CA ALA A 63 3.61 -2.72 -8.67
C ALA A 63 2.99 -4.14 -8.74
N ASN A 64 1.73 -4.28 -8.31
CA ASN A 64 1.01 -5.55 -8.38
C ASN A 64 0.71 -5.96 -9.83
N LEU A 65 0.34 -5.02 -10.70
CA LEU A 65 0.11 -5.28 -12.13
C LEU A 65 1.39 -5.74 -12.83
N LEU A 66 2.52 -5.06 -12.59
CA LEU A 66 3.82 -5.47 -13.09
C LEU A 66 4.23 -6.84 -12.54
N GLY A 67 3.97 -7.09 -11.25
CA GLY A 67 4.16 -8.40 -10.64
C GLY A 67 3.38 -9.50 -11.35
N TYR A 68 2.11 -9.25 -11.64
CA TYR A 68 1.23 -10.18 -12.34
C TYR A 68 1.70 -10.48 -13.77
N LEU A 69 2.18 -9.48 -14.51
CA LEU A 69 2.64 -9.66 -15.89
C LEU A 69 3.99 -10.38 -15.95
N TYR A 70 4.96 -9.95 -15.15
CA TYR A 70 6.36 -10.34 -15.32
C TYR A 70 6.81 -11.49 -14.41
N ILE A 71 6.30 -11.61 -13.18
CA ILE A 71 6.76 -12.65 -12.25
C ILE A 71 6.16 -13.99 -12.65
N GLN A 72 6.94 -14.88 -13.28
CA GLN A 72 6.53 -16.25 -13.61
C GLN A 72 6.40 -17.15 -12.36
N LEU A 73 5.60 -16.73 -11.38
CA LEU A 73 5.32 -17.48 -10.16
C LEU A 73 4.17 -18.47 -10.43
N GLY A 74 4.51 -19.73 -10.68
CA GLY A 74 3.55 -20.84 -10.70
C GLY A 74 2.32 -20.62 -11.60
N SER A 75 1.15 -21.05 -11.11
CA SER A 75 -0.10 -21.01 -11.88
C SER A 75 -0.72 -19.61 -11.97
N LYS A 76 -1.53 -19.35 -13.01
CA LYS A 76 -2.30 -18.09 -13.15
C LYS A 76 -3.20 -17.78 -11.94
N LYS A 77 -3.61 -18.79 -11.16
CA LYS A 77 -4.37 -18.60 -9.91
C LYS A 77 -3.50 -18.02 -8.80
N MET A 78 -2.27 -18.51 -8.65
CA MET A 78 -1.34 -18.04 -7.61
C MET A 78 -0.90 -16.59 -7.85
N ARG A 79 -0.73 -16.19 -9.12
CA ARG A 79 -0.41 -14.80 -9.50
C ARG A 79 -1.53 -13.80 -9.14
N ARG A 80 -2.79 -14.25 -9.01
CA ARG A 80 -3.91 -13.37 -8.59
C ARG A 80 -3.83 -12.95 -7.12
N ILE A 81 -3.12 -13.70 -6.28
CA ILE A 81 -2.91 -13.39 -4.87
C ILE A 81 -2.15 -12.06 -4.71
N LEU A 82 -1.32 -11.68 -5.69
CA LEU A 82 -0.61 -10.40 -5.71
C LEU A 82 -1.56 -9.19 -5.75
N PHE A 83 -2.83 -9.35 -6.13
CA PHE A 83 -3.80 -8.24 -6.12
C PHE A 83 -4.51 -8.04 -4.77
N ILE A 84 -4.35 -8.96 -3.81
CA ILE A 84 -4.97 -8.83 -2.49
C ILE A 84 -4.55 -7.52 -1.79
N PRO A 85 -3.26 -7.13 -1.74
CA PRO A 85 -2.84 -5.88 -1.11
C PRO A 85 -3.50 -4.66 -1.76
N SER A 86 -3.64 -4.64 -3.09
CA SER A 86 -4.34 -3.53 -3.78
C SER A 86 -5.81 -3.46 -3.44
N LEU A 87 -6.51 -4.59 -3.29
CA LEU A 87 -7.91 -4.59 -2.88
C LEU A 87 -8.06 -4.09 -1.43
N VAL A 88 -7.17 -4.50 -0.54
CA VAL A 88 -7.16 -4.02 0.85
C VAL A 88 -6.87 -2.51 0.89
N CYS A 89 -5.88 -2.03 0.15
CA CYS A 89 -5.56 -0.60 0.07
C CYS A 89 -6.75 0.21 -0.45
N LEU A 90 -7.41 -0.26 -1.51
CA LEU A 90 -8.59 0.39 -2.07
C LEU A 90 -9.73 0.46 -1.05
N GLY A 91 -9.99 -0.65 -0.34
CA GLY A 91 -10.99 -0.68 0.73
C GLY A 91 -10.69 0.35 1.84
N LEU A 92 -9.44 0.43 2.30
CA LEU A 92 -9.03 1.40 3.33
C LEU A 92 -9.16 2.85 2.84
N VAL A 93 -8.78 3.13 1.59
CA VAL A 93 -8.93 4.46 0.98
C VAL A 93 -10.42 4.84 0.90
N VAL A 94 -11.28 3.93 0.42
CA VAL A 94 -12.73 4.19 0.37
C VAL A 94 -13.30 4.45 1.77
N CYS A 95 -12.86 3.70 2.78
CA CYS A 95 -13.26 3.95 4.16
C CYS A 95 -12.80 5.33 4.66
N TYR A 96 -11.54 5.72 4.38
CA TYR A 96 -11.01 7.03 4.75
C TYR A 96 -11.86 8.18 4.18
N TRP A 97 -12.19 8.14 2.89
CA TRP A 97 -13.02 9.17 2.24
C TRP A 97 -14.51 9.12 2.58
N ASN A 98 -15.00 8.04 3.21
CA ASN A 98 -16.38 8.00 3.74
C ASN A 98 -16.46 8.46 5.20
N ILE A 99 -15.35 8.37 5.95
CA ILE A 99 -15.28 8.75 7.37
C ILE A 99 -14.87 10.21 7.53
N GLY A 100 -13.95 10.70 6.69
CA GLY A 100 -13.49 12.10 6.67
C GLY A 100 -14.37 12.97 5.79
#